data_AF-C5BJ01-F1
#
_entry.id   AF-C5BJ01-F1
#
_cell.length_a   1.000
_cell.length_b   1.000
_cell.length_c   1.000
_cell.angle_alpha   90.00
_cell.angle_beta   90.00
_cell.angle_gamma   90.00
#
_symmetry.space_group_name_H-M   'P 1'
#
loop_
_entity.id
_entity.type
_entity.pdbx_description
1 polymer ?
#
loop_
_entity_poly.entity_id
_entity_poly.type
_entity_poly.pdbx_seq_one_letter_code
_entity_poly.pdbx_strand_id
1 'polypeptide(L)'
;MSQRHEQRCKYRIPDPNALIHDISHYLEAPMPTPIRRSYLILLLSLTLNGCGGSDSSETHTSAPSPTPAPSVQSFTLNFAPTANGAPVNCSNIVTGLGPNESYSVNIMDWRFYISDLAFYDTAGNRLPVYLDDNSFQLNESTGSVALIDFTDRSTGLCSDAQEGTARTNTKITGTYTGDVANVGFRVGVPQALMKATIASTDDVNDAPSPLGELYWSWASGYRHFVLNFAAMDSAHTDMVENSGFHIGSRDCGTQGGKALSDRETCGLINNPEVYLPGFDLENNLVTVDLAALLSNVRESDFLSDSWEDYGDDESLCLDSRRNGNSCVTAQSFGIQCHSGATQAACVSLFPNFGLNLTTGTADSESNIVFGKQ
;
A
#
# COMPACT_ATOMS: atom_id res chain seq x y z
N MET A 1 52.12 13.62 38.60
CA MET A 1 51.22 13.18 39.69
C MET A 1 50.19 14.27 39.93
N SER A 2 48.97 14.09 39.40
CA SER A 2 47.78 14.84 39.81
C SER A 2 46.56 13.97 39.47
N GLN A 3 45.68 13.79 40.45
CA GLN A 3 44.65 12.75 40.52
C GLN A 3 43.42 13.09 39.67
N ARG A 4 42.94 12.11 38.89
CA ARG A 4 41.62 12.13 38.23
C ARG A 4 40.53 11.89 39.28
N HIS A 5 39.51 12.74 39.30
CA HIS A 5 38.23 12.47 39.96
C HIS A 5 37.30 11.78 38.96
N GLU A 6 37.02 10.49 39.17
CA GLU A 6 35.93 9.78 38.50
C GLU A 6 34.60 10.11 39.20
N GLN A 7 33.70 10.82 38.53
CA GLN A 7 32.28 10.87 38.91
C GLN A 7 31.54 9.72 38.24
N ARG A 8 31.22 8.68 39.01
CA ARG A 8 30.29 7.61 38.59
C ARG A 8 28.86 8.09 38.74
N CYS A 9 28.17 8.34 37.63
CA CYS A 9 26.71 8.44 37.60
C CYS A 9 26.11 7.04 37.84
N LYS A 10 25.48 6.85 39.00
CA LYS A 10 24.65 5.67 39.31
C LYS A 10 23.27 5.87 38.68
N TYR A 11 22.98 5.18 37.58
CA TYR A 11 21.59 4.95 37.15
C TYR A 11 20.95 3.92 38.08
N ARG A 12 19.82 4.31 38.70
CA ARG A 12 19.01 3.46 39.57
C ARG A 12 17.91 2.83 38.71
N ILE A 13 17.96 1.51 38.53
CA ILE A 13 16.90 0.73 37.88
C ILE A 13 15.70 0.66 38.85
N PRO A 14 14.46 0.99 38.44
CA PRO A 14 13.29 0.76 39.28
C PRO A 14 12.95 -0.74 39.35
N ASP A 15 12.55 -1.16 40.55
CA ASP A 15 12.14 -2.52 40.93
C ASP A 15 10.86 -2.97 40.18
N PRO A 16 10.83 -4.16 39.53
CA PRO A 16 9.67 -4.62 38.76
C PRO A 16 8.48 -5.17 39.59
N ASN A 17 8.49 -5.09 40.93
CA ASN A 17 7.44 -5.71 41.76
C ASN A 17 6.52 -4.77 42.56
N ALA A 18 6.40 -3.50 42.17
CA ALA A 18 5.51 -2.56 42.86
C ALA A 18 4.29 -2.17 42.01
N LEU A 19 3.28 -3.05 41.91
CA LEU A 19 1.86 -2.72 41.73
C LEU A 19 1.01 -4.00 41.69
N ILE A 20 0.78 -4.60 42.86
CA ILE A 20 -0.35 -5.50 43.11
C ILE A 20 -1.06 -4.95 44.33
N HIS A 21 -2.18 -4.22 44.13
CA HIS A 21 -3.37 -4.29 44.98
C HIS A 21 -4.50 -3.40 44.43
N ASP A 22 -5.71 -3.97 44.48
CA ASP A 22 -7.04 -3.35 44.35
C ASP A 22 -7.48 -2.84 42.97
N ILE A 23 -8.40 -3.59 42.35
CA ILE A 23 -9.85 -3.30 42.42
C ILE A 23 -10.60 -4.59 42.01
N SER A 24 -11.15 -5.28 43.00
CA SER A 24 -12.30 -6.17 42.83
C SER A 24 -13.58 -5.36 42.99
N HIS A 25 -14.62 -5.77 42.27
CA HIS A 25 -16.00 -5.27 42.23
C HIS A 25 -16.29 -4.16 41.21
N TYR A 26 -16.87 -4.56 40.06
CA TYR A 26 -18.17 -4.11 39.56
C TYR A 26 -18.60 -5.09 38.45
N LEU A 27 -19.44 -6.07 38.81
CA LEU A 27 -20.82 -6.25 38.35
C LEU A 27 -20.97 -6.81 36.93
N GLU A 28 -21.37 -8.08 36.91
CA GLU A 28 -21.93 -8.85 35.81
C GLU A 28 -23.15 -8.16 35.19
N ALA A 29 -23.22 -8.11 33.86
CA ALA A 29 -24.45 -7.86 33.12
C ALA A 29 -24.60 -8.86 31.95
N PRO A 30 -25.80 -9.37 31.69
CA PRO A 30 -26.02 -10.59 30.91
C PRO A 30 -25.97 -10.37 29.39
N MET A 31 -25.46 -11.38 28.68
CA MET A 31 -25.47 -11.46 27.22
C MET A 31 -26.89 -11.57 26.65
N PRO A 32 -27.23 -10.84 25.57
CA PRO A 32 -28.48 -11.04 24.85
C PRO A 32 -28.40 -12.29 23.95
N THR A 33 -29.43 -13.12 24.04
CA THR A 33 -29.65 -14.34 23.24
C THR A 33 -29.98 -14.02 21.78
N PRO A 34 -29.50 -14.81 20.81
CA PRO A 34 -29.90 -14.63 19.41
C PRO A 34 -31.31 -15.21 19.16
N ILE A 35 -32.21 -14.36 18.68
CA ILE A 35 -33.57 -14.71 18.27
C ILE A 35 -33.49 -15.53 16.97
N ARG A 36 -33.86 -16.81 17.07
CA ARG A 36 -33.98 -17.76 15.97
C ARG A 36 -35.22 -17.40 15.13
N ARG A 37 -35.04 -16.71 14.00
CA ARG A 37 -36.12 -16.49 13.02
C ARG A 37 -36.27 -17.73 12.14
N SER A 38 -37.29 -18.52 12.45
CA SER A 38 -37.77 -19.62 11.61
C SER A 38 -38.48 -19.03 10.38
N TYR A 39 -37.90 -19.21 9.18
CA TYR A 39 -38.60 -18.96 7.93
C TYR A 39 -39.38 -20.21 7.53
N LEU A 40 -40.71 -20.09 7.57
CA LEU A 40 -41.66 -21.08 7.08
C LEU A 40 -41.80 -20.91 5.56
N ILE A 41 -41.15 -21.77 4.78
CA ILE A 41 -41.31 -21.79 3.31
C ILE A 41 -42.58 -22.59 2.97
N LEU A 42 -43.61 -21.87 2.52
CA LEU A 42 -44.86 -22.42 2.01
C LEU A 42 -44.61 -22.93 0.57
N LEU A 43 -44.50 -24.25 0.39
CA LEU A 43 -44.48 -24.92 -0.90
C LEU A 43 -45.89 -24.91 -1.50
N LEU A 44 -46.11 -24.05 -2.50
CA LEU A 44 -47.33 -24.03 -3.30
C LEU A 44 -47.12 -24.86 -4.57
N SER A 45 -47.55 -26.12 -4.53
CA SER A 45 -47.61 -27.02 -5.67
C SER A 45 -48.81 -26.64 -6.56
N LEU A 46 -48.55 -26.01 -7.70
CA LEU A 46 -49.54 -25.91 -8.79
C LEU A 46 -49.45 -27.15 -9.67
N THR A 47 -50.50 -27.97 -9.61
CA THR A 47 -50.80 -28.97 -10.63
C THR A 47 -51.59 -28.30 -11.75
N LEU A 48 -51.05 -28.29 -12.97
CA LEU A 48 -51.84 -28.02 -14.19
C LEU A 48 -52.09 -29.33 -14.92
N ASN A 49 -53.34 -29.78 -14.91
CA ASN A 49 -53.90 -30.61 -15.96
C ASN A 49 -54.51 -29.68 -17.02
N GLY A 50 -54.14 -29.87 -18.29
CA GLY A 50 -54.70 -29.14 -19.42
C GLY A 50 -54.49 -29.91 -20.71
N CYS A 51 -55.60 -30.28 -21.34
CA CYS A 51 -55.76 -31.21 -22.46
C CYS A 51 -55.70 -30.48 -23.83
N GLY A 52 -55.48 -31.23 -24.91
CA GLY A 52 -56.08 -30.92 -26.21
C GLY A 52 -55.09 -30.60 -27.33
N GLY A 53 -54.96 -31.51 -28.29
CA GLY A 53 -54.33 -31.25 -29.58
C GLY A 53 -55.32 -30.70 -30.61
N SER A 54 -54.79 -29.96 -31.58
CA SER A 54 -55.28 -29.89 -32.97
C SER A 54 -54.26 -29.18 -33.85
N ASP A 55 -53.97 -29.78 -35.01
CA ASP A 55 -53.14 -29.24 -36.09
C ASP A 55 -53.54 -27.83 -36.54
N SER A 56 -52.56 -26.95 -36.70
CA SER A 56 -52.63 -25.73 -37.53
C SER A 56 -51.21 -25.31 -37.90
N SER A 57 -50.92 -25.25 -39.19
CA SER A 57 -49.64 -24.76 -39.73
C SER A 57 -49.51 -23.27 -39.45
N GLU A 58 -48.63 -22.90 -38.51
CA GLU A 58 -48.20 -21.53 -38.29
C GLU A 58 -46.71 -21.37 -38.53
N THR A 59 -46.38 -20.37 -39.33
CA THR A 59 -45.03 -19.87 -39.63
C THR A 59 -44.21 -19.70 -38.35
N HIS A 60 -43.09 -20.42 -38.27
CA HIS A 60 -42.10 -20.30 -37.20
C HIS A 60 -41.53 -18.88 -37.14
N THR A 61 -42.18 -18.03 -36.35
CA THR A 61 -41.53 -16.82 -35.84
C THR A 61 -40.75 -17.29 -34.61
N SER A 62 -39.46 -17.55 -34.81
CA SER A 62 -38.54 -17.90 -33.73
C SER A 62 -38.58 -16.78 -32.69
N ALA A 63 -39.13 -17.08 -31.50
CA ALA A 63 -38.95 -16.21 -30.35
C ALA A 63 -37.44 -15.99 -30.15
N PRO A 64 -36.97 -14.76 -29.86
CA PRO A 64 -35.56 -14.56 -29.55
C PRO A 64 -35.21 -15.45 -28.36
N SER A 65 -34.24 -16.34 -28.55
CA SER A 65 -33.68 -17.14 -27.46
C SER A 65 -33.30 -16.19 -26.33
N PRO A 66 -33.63 -16.50 -25.06
CA PRO A 66 -33.20 -15.67 -23.94
C PRO A 66 -31.68 -15.56 -23.99
N THR A 67 -31.17 -14.33 -24.07
CA THR A 67 -29.74 -14.05 -23.93
C THR A 67 -29.26 -14.74 -22.65
N PRO A 68 -28.25 -15.63 -22.73
CA PRO A 68 -27.71 -16.27 -21.53
C PRO A 68 -27.35 -15.20 -20.51
N ALA A 69 -27.80 -15.37 -19.27
CA ALA A 69 -27.34 -14.50 -18.19
C ALA A 69 -25.80 -14.58 -18.15
N PRO A 70 -25.10 -13.44 -18.04
CA PRO A 70 -23.65 -13.45 -18.07
C PRO A 70 -23.13 -14.28 -16.90
N SER A 71 -22.21 -15.21 -17.20
CA SER A 71 -21.69 -16.16 -16.22
C SER A 71 -20.68 -15.51 -15.30
N VAL A 72 -20.75 -15.82 -14.01
CA VAL A 72 -19.74 -15.44 -13.02
C VAL A 72 -18.45 -16.23 -13.31
N GLN A 73 -17.33 -15.54 -13.34
CA GLN A 73 -16.00 -16.08 -13.62
C GLN A 73 -15.04 -15.75 -12.48
N SER A 74 -14.09 -16.62 -12.17
CA SER A 74 -12.99 -16.32 -11.25
C SER A 74 -11.88 -15.59 -11.98
N PHE A 75 -11.16 -14.69 -11.30
CA PHE A 75 -9.97 -14.07 -11.84
C PHE A 75 -8.78 -14.20 -10.88
N THR A 76 -7.58 -14.05 -11.45
CA THR A 76 -6.34 -13.77 -10.71
C THR A 76 -5.64 -12.63 -11.44
N LEU A 77 -5.49 -11.49 -10.78
CA LEU A 77 -4.75 -10.36 -11.31
C LEU A 77 -3.35 -10.37 -10.70
N ASN A 78 -2.34 -10.64 -11.53
CA ASN A 78 -0.95 -10.75 -11.08
C ASN A 78 -0.26 -9.38 -11.13
N PHE A 79 0.71 -9.18 -10.24
CA PHE A 79 1.52 -7.98 -10.12
C PHE A 79 3.00 -8.34 -10.13
N ALA A 80 3.81 -7.56 -10.84
CA ALA A 80 5.26 -7.75 -10.88
C ALA A 80 6.01 -6.41 -10.71
N PRO A 81 7.02 -6.36 -9.83
CA PRO A 81 7.96 -5.24 -9.80
C PRO A 81 8.92 -5.35 -10.98
N THR A 82 9.08 -4.24 -11.70
CA THR A 82 9.92 -4.18 -12.90
C THR A 82 10.78 -2.92 -12.93
N ALA A 83 11.84 -2.96 -13.71
CA ALA A 83 12.63 -1.80 -14.09
C ALA A 83 13.29 -2.07 -15.43
N ASN A 84 13.28 -1.12 -16.35
CA ASN A 84 13.92 -1.27 -17.67
C ASN A 84 13.44 -2.56 -18.41
N GLY A 85 12.18 -2.96 -18.21
CA GLY A 85 11.58 -4.15 -18.79
C GLY A 85 11.99 -5.49 -18.15
N ALA A 86 12.79 -5.48 -17.08
CA ALA A 86 13.22 -6.68 -16.37
C ALA A 86 12.57 -6.80 -14.97
N PRO A 87 12.36 -8.01 -14.44
CA PRO A 87 11.90 -8.22 -13.07
C PRO A 87 12.88 -7.68 -12.03
N VAL A 88 12.36 -7.12 -10.94
CA VAL A 88 13.12 -6.62 -9.80
C VAL A 88 12.82 -7.47 -8.56
N ASN A 89 13.81 -7.67 -7.69
CA ASN A 89 13.61 -8.28 -6.39
C ASN A 89 14.64 -7.76 -5.38
N CYS A 90 14.58 -8.27 -4.15
CA CYS A 90 15.43 -7.87 -3.04
C CYS A 90 16.91 -8.24 -3.21
N SER A 91 17.24 -9.18 -4.11
CA SER A 91 18.57 -9.76 -4.25
C SER A 91 19.40 -9.13 -5.38
N ASN A 92 18.83 -8.25 -6.20
CA ASN A 92 19.52 -7.66 -7.34
C ASN A 92 19.56 -6.13 -7.29
N ILE A 93 20.74 -5.58 -7.57
CA ILE A 93 20.91 -4.15 -7.82
C ILE A 93 20.39 -3.85 -9.23
N VAL A 94 19.45 -2.93 -9.32
CA VAL A 94 18.95 -2.34 -10.56
C VAL A 94 19.83 -1.16 -10.91
N THR A 95 20.28 -1.07 -12.15
CA THR A 95 21.15 0.02 -12.65
C THR A 95 20.49 0.74 -13.81
N GLY A 96 21.05 1.88 -14.23
CA GLY A 96 20.50 2.63 -15.36
C GLY A 96 19.21 3.35 -15.00
N LEU A 97 19.14 3.94 -13.80
CA LEU A 97 17.97 4.62 -13.27
C LEU A 97 18.14 6.14 -13.28
N GLY A 98 17.01 6.85 -13.33
CA GLY A 98 16.92 8.32 -13.35
C GLY A 98 17.23 8.96 -14.70
N PRO A 99 17.11 10.29 -14.81
CA PRO A 99 17.20 11.01 -16.10
C PRO A 99 18.50 10.79 -16.88
N ASN A 100 19.60 10.51 -16.18
CA ASN A 100 20.94 10.34 -16.75
C ASN A 100 21.42 8.88 -16.70
N GLU A 101 20.56 7.94 -16.30
CA GLU A 101 20.88 6.50 -16.15
C GLU A 101 22.08 6.23 -15.21
N SER A 102 22.38 7.17 -14.31
CA SER A 102 23.55 7.14 -13.44
C SER A 102 23.33 6.47 -12.09
N TYR A 103 22.07 6.15 -11.76
CA TYR A 103 21.72 5.63 -10.45
C TYR A 103 21.56 4.12 -10.43
N SER A 104 21.87 3.55 -9.26
CA SER A 104 21.63 2.17 -8.92
C SER A 104 20.78 2.08 -7.66
N VAL A 105 19.87 1.10 -7.62
CA VAL A 105 18.93 0.89 -6.51
C VAL A 105 18.88 -0.58 -6.13
N ASN A 106 18.82 -0.87 -4.84
CA ASN A 106 18.53 -2.20 -4.30
C ASN A 106 17.32 -2.14 -3.36
N ILE A 107 16.30 -2.98 -3.60
CA ILE A 107 15.01 -2.90 -2.92
C ILE A 107 15.10 -3.46 -1.49
N MET A 108 14.48 -2.77 -0.54
CA MET A 108 14.39 -3.17 0.87
C MET A 108 12.97 -3.44 1.34
N ASP A 109 11.99 -2.65 0.87
CA ASP A 109 10.58 -2.83 1.17
C ASP A 109 9.79 -2.29 -0.02
N TRP A 110 8.87 -3.08 -0.58
CA TRP A 110 7.98 -2.63 -1.64
C TRP A 110 6.60 -3.23 -1.47
N ARG A 111 5.70 -2.43 -0.88
CA ARG A 111 4.34 -2.83 -0.49
C ARG A 111 3.34 -1.74 -0.79
N PHE A 112 2.14 -2.10 -1.18
CA PHE A 112 1.07 -1.12 -1.42
C PHE A 112 -0.31 -1.73 -1.37
N TYR A 113 -1.28 -0.91 -0.99
CA TYR A 113 -2.68 -1.28 -1.05
C TYR A 113 -3.26 -1.02 -2.43
N ILE A 114 -4.19 -1.86 -2.85
CA ILE A 114 -5.07 -1.66 -4.00
C ILE A 114 -6.51 -1.59 -3.50
N SER A 115 -7.28 -0.66 -4.02
CA SER A 115 -8.71 -0.54 -3.78
C SER A 115 -9.46 -0.10 -5.03
N ASP A 116 -10.79 -0.15 -4.97
CA ASP A 116 -11.68 0.18 -6.10
C ASP A 116 -11.28 -0.54 -7.40
N LEU A 117 -10.94 -1.83 -7.28
CA LEU A 117 -10.66 -2.65 -8.46
C LEU A 117 -11.92 -2.73 -9.33
N ALA A 118 -11.73 -2.39 -10.59
CA ALA A 118 -12.78 -2.32 -11.58
C ALA A 118 -12.27 -2.93 -12.89
N PHE A 119 -13.11 -3.78 -13.49
CA PHE A 119 -12.94 -4.20 -14.88
C PHE A 119 -13.93 -3.43 -15.75
N TYR A 120 -13.57 -3.18 -17.00
CA TYR A 120 -14.41 -2.47 -17.95
C TYR A 120 -14.52 -3.25 -19.24
N ASP A 121 -15.72 -3.25 -19.84
CA ASP A 121 -15.93 -3.81 -21.18
C ASP A 121 -15.39 -2.88 -22.29
N THR A 122 -15.54 -3.30 -23.54
CA THR A 122 -15.11 -2.53 -24.72
C THR A 122 -15.91 -1.24 -24.95
N ALA A 123 -17.08 -1.10 -24.31
CA ALA A 123 -17.88 0.11 -24.33
C ALA A 123 -17.57 1.06 -23.15
N GLY A 124 -16.63 0.67 -22.27
CA GLY A 124 -16.23 1.43 -21.09
C GLY A 124 -17.16 1.27 -19.89
N ASN A 125 -18.10 0.32 -19.91
CA ASN A 125 -18.97 0.06 -18.77
C ASN A 125 -18.22 -0.72 -17.69
N ARG A 126 -18.38 -0.30 -16.43
CA ARG A 126 -17.84 -1.01 -15.27
C ARG A 126 -18.54 -2.36 -15.10
N LEU A 127 -17.75 -3.42 -14.98
CA LEU A 127 -18.22 -4.77 -14.72
C LEU A 127 -18.33 -5.02 -13.20
N PRO A 128 -19.26 -5.88 -12.75
CA PRO A 128 -19.29 -6.34 -11.36
C PRO A 128 -18.01 -7.12 -11.03
N VAL A 129 -17.33 -6.72 -9.95
CA VAL A 129 -16.10 -7.35 -9.44
C VAL A 129 -16.24 -7.49 -7.93
N TYR A 130 -15.88 -8.66 -7.40
CA TYR A 130 -15.86 -8.97 -5.97
C TYR A 130 -14.54 -9.64 -5.63
N LEU A 131 -13.79 -9.10 -4.66
CA LEU A 131 -12.55 -9.72 -4.20
C LEU A 131 -12.86 -10.89 -3.28
N ASP A 132 -12.01 -11.91 -3.26
CA ASP A 132 -12.05 -12.92 -2.19
C ASP A 132 -11.65 -12.31 -0.85
N ASP A 133 -12.05 -12.93 0.26
CA ASP A 133 -11.53 -12.60 1.60
C ASP A 133 -10.38 -13.54 1.97
N ASN A 134 -9.23 -12.97 2.33
CA ASN A 134 -8.07 -13.73 2.81
C ASN A 134 -7.11 -12.82 3.61
N SER A 135 -5.94 -13.32 4.00
CA SER A 135 -4.99 -12.53 4.80
C SER A 135 -4.46 -11.27 4.11
N PHE A 136 -4.57 -11.17 2.78
CA PHE A 136 -4.14 -10.04 1.97
C PHE A 136 -5.30 -9.26 1.34
N GLN A 137 -6.56 -9.67 1.57
CA GLN A 137 -7.74 -9.05 0.98
C GLN A 137 -8.85 -8.95 2.03
N LEU A 138 -9.29 -7.72 2.27
CA LEU A 138 -10.33 -7.39 3.23
C LEU A 138 -11.50 -6.74 2.49
N ASN A 139 -12.69 -7.32 2.61
CA ASN A 139 -13.93 -6.74 2.13
C ASN A 139 -14.82 -6.30 3.29
N GLU A 140 -15.14 -5.01 3.32
CA GLU A 140 -16.05 -4.42 4.30
C GLU A 140 -17.18 -3.67 3.60
N SER A 141 -18.25 -3.39 4.33
CA SER A 141 -19.35 -2.57 3.81
C SER A 141 -18.93 -1.14 3.41
N THR A 142 -17.80 -0.66 3.94
CA THR A 142 -17.22 0.67 3.68
C THR A 142 -16.15 0.66 2.59
N GLY A 143 -15.85 -0.50 2.01
CA GLY A 143 -14.91 -0.65 0.91
C GLY A 143 -14.11 -1.96 1.00
N SER A 144 -13.38 -2.26 -0.06
CA SER A 144 -12.44 -3.37 -0.10
C SER A 144 -11.01 -2.89 -0.32
N VAL A 145 -10.06 -3.67 0.18
CA VAL A 145 -8.63 -3.41 0.02
C VAL A 145 -7.87 -4.71 -0.13
N ALA A 146 -6.86 -4.72 -0.99
CA ALA A 146 -5.88 -5.79 -1.10
C ALA A 146 -4.47 -5.25 -0.86
N LEU A 147 -3.58 -6.04 -0.26
CA LEU A 147 -2.16 -5.70 -0.10
C LEU A 147 -1.33 -6.47 -1.12
N ILE A 148 -0.59 -5.75 -1.96
CA ILE A 148 0.51 -6.31 -2.74
C ILE A 148 1.81 -6.13 -1.96
N ASP A 149 2.58 -7.21 -1.87
CA ASP A 149 3.81 -7.28 -1.10
C ASP A 149 4.89 -8.05 -1.88
N PHE A 150 5.91 -7.32 -2.33
CA PHE A 150 7.08 -7.86 -3.01
C PHE A 150 8.28 -8.10 -2.06
N THR A 151 8.10 -7.86 -0.76
CA THR A 151 9.18 -7.84 0.23
C THR A 151 9.42 -9.23 0.80
N ASP A 152 10.20 -10.04 0.11
CA ASP A 152 10.65 -11.32 0.66
C ASP A 152 11.77 -11.10 1.69
N ARG A 153 11.40 -11.02 2.97
CA ARG A 153 12.31 -10.85 4.11
C ARG A 153 13.28 -12.01 4.32
N SER A 154 13.21 -13.08 3.53
CA SER A 154 14.19 -14.17 3.57
C SER A 154 15.35 -14.00 2.59
N THR A 155 15.32 -12.96 1.74
CA THR A 155 16.30 -12.78 0.66
C THR A 155 16.82 -11.35 0.54
N GLY A 156 18.07 -11.22 0.11
CA GLY A 156 18.68 -9.96 -0.29
C GLY A 156 18.56 -8.86 0.77
N LEU A 157 18.44 -7.60 0.33
CA LEU A 157 18.41 -6.45 1.25
C LEU A 157 17.08 -6.30 1.99
N CYS A 158 16.04 -7.04 1.59
CA CYS A 158 14.78 -7.09 2.30
C CYS A 158 14.88 -7.82 3.66
N SER A 159 15.93 -8.61 3.90
CA SER A 159 16.17 -9.18 5.24
C SER A 159 16.41 -8.10 6.29
N ASP A 160 16.91 -6.94 5.86
CA ASP A 160 17.33 -5.83 6.72
C ASP A 160 16.23 -4.79 6.89
N ALA A 161 15.06 -5.02 6.27
CA ALA A 161 13.89 -4.17 6.42
C ALA A 161 13.47 -4.06 7.90
N GLN A 162 13.35 -2.84 8.39
CA GLN A 162 13.00 -2.56 9.79
C GLN A 162 11.50 -2.76 10.08
N GLU A 163 10.67 -2.78 9.03
CA GLU A 163 9.21 -2.93 9.10
C GLU A 163 8.73 -4.00 8.12
N GLY A 164 7.48 -4.44 8.26
CA GLY A 164 6.80 -5.39 7.37
C GLY A 164 6.81 -6.84 7.84
N THR A 165 6.07 -7.71 7.14
CA THR A 165 5.96 -9.13 7.48
C THR A 165 6.82 -10.02 6.58
N ALA A 166 7.08 -11.26 7.00
CA ALA A 166 7.77 -12.25 6.17
C ALA A 166 6.87 -12.84 5.07
N ARG A 167 5.71 -12.24 4.80
CA ARG A 167 4.71 -12.75 3.87
C ARG A 167 4.80 -11.94 2.59
N THR A 168 4.65 -12.58 1.44
CA THR A 168 4.57 -11.90 0.14
C THR A 168 3.21 -12.15 -0.49
N ASN A 169 2.77 -11.22 -1.33
CA ASN A 169 1.57 -11.38 -2.13
C ASN A 169 1.72 -10.62 -3.45
N THR A 170 1.72 -11.35 -4.56
CA THR A 170 1.89 -10.79 -5.91
C THR A 170 0.61 -10.85 -6.72
N LYS A 171 -0.54 -11.07 -6.09
CA LYS A 171 -1.81 -11.25 -6.80
C LYS A 171 -3.03 -10.79 -6.01
N ILE A 172 -4.09 -10.51 -6.77
CA ILE A 172 -5.44 -10.31 -6.26
C ILE A 172 -6.34 -11.37 -6.88
N THR A 173 -7.22 -11.97 -6.09
CA THR A 173 -8.18 -12.98 -6.54
C THR A 173 -9.61 -12.58 -6.22
N GLY A 174 -10.55 -13.06 -7.02
CA GLY A 174 -11.96 -12.80 -6.83
C GLY A 174 -12.81 -13.33 -7.97
N THR A 175 -13.99 -12.73 -8.12
CA THR A 175 -14.96 -13.05 -9.18
C THR A 175 -15.41 -11.81 -9.93
N TYR A 176 -15.79 -12.00 -11.19
CA TYR A 176 -16.33 -10.95 -12.05
C TYR A 176 -17.40 -11.49 -13.00
N THR A 177 -18.11 -10.60 -13.70
CA THR A 177 -19.12 -10.96 -14.69
C THR A 177 -19.05 -10.04 -15.91
N GLY A 178 -18.96 -10.60 -17.11
CA GLY A 178 -18.83 -9.88 -18.38
C GLY A 178 -17.51 -10.12 -19.09
N ASP A 179 -17.26 -9.39 -20.17
CA ASP A 179 -16.04 -9.49 -20.99
C ASP A 179 -15.10 -8.33 -20.67
N VAL A 180 -13.91 -8.63 -20.16
CA VAL A 180 -12.93 -7.61 -19.76
C VAL A 180 -12.16 -7.09 -20.96
N ALA A 181 -12.10 -5.76 -21.09
CA ALA A 181 -11.25 -5.06 -22.04
C ALA A 181 -10.22 -4.16 -21.35
N ASN A 182 -10.53 -3.63 -20.16
CA ASN A 182 -9.65 -2.73 -19.43
C ASN A 182 -9.70 -3.01 -17.93
N VAL A 183 -8.61 -2.70 -17.23
CA VAL A 183 -8.51 -2.81 -15.76
C VAL A 183 -8.24 -1.42 -15.20
N GLY A 184 -8.91 -1.06 -14.10
CA GLY A 184 -8.62 0.15 -13.35
C GLY A 184 -8.70 -0.08 -11.85
N PHE A 185 -7.95 0.70 -11.09
CA PHE A 185 -7.91 0.62 -9.63
C PHE A 185 -7.28 1.88 -9.03
N ARG A 186 -7.38 2.01 -7.70
CA ARG A 186 -6.64 3.00 -6.92
C ARG A 186 -5.55 2.33 -6.10
N VAL A 187 -4.43 3.03 -5.94
CA VAL A 187 -3.39 2.65 -4.98
C VAL A 187 -3.71 3.32 -3.65
N GLY A 188 -3.92 2.52 -2.60
CA GLY A 188 -4.21 3.00 -1.25
C GLY A 188 -5.52 2.52 -0.64
N VAL A 189 -5.75 2.95 0.61
CA VAL A 189 -6.92 2.60 1.41
C VAL A 189 -8.08 3.59 1.12
N PRO A 190 -9.32 3.12 0.91
CA PRO A 190 -10.49 3.97 0.80
C PRO A 190 -10.73 4.78 2.09
N GLN A 191 -11.11 6.05 1.98
CA GLN A 191 -11.30 6.94 3.15
C GLN A 191 -12.39 6.43 4.11
N ALA A 192 -13.49 5.90 3.58
CA ALA A 192 -14.57 5.33 4.40
C ALA A 192 -14.11 4.07 5.15
N LEU A 193 -13.32 3.20 4.50
CA LEU A 193 -12.72 2.03 5.14
C LEU A 193 -11.73 2.46 6.22
N MET A 194 -10.78 3.34 5.90
CA MET A 194 -9.81 3.89 6.83
C MET A 194 -10.49 4.49 8.07
N LYS A 195 -11.52 5.31 7.89
CA LYS A 195 -12.29 5.91 8.99
C LYS A 195 -12.95 4.85 9.86
N ALA A 196 -13.65 3.89 9.25
CA ALA A 196 -14.34 2.83 9.99
C ALA A 196 -13.35 1.98 10.80
N THR A 197 -12.22 1.60 10.20
CA THR A 197 -11.18 0.83 10.89
C THR A 197 -10.62 1.60 12.08
N ILE A 198 -10.16 2.83 11.88
CA ILE A 198 -9.56 3.66 12.95
C ILE A 198 -10.55 3.93 14.10
N ALA A 199 -11.84 4.11 13.78
CA ALA A 199 -12.88 4.28 14.78
C ALA A 199 -13.13 3.00 15.60
N SER A 200 -12.91 1.83 15.01
CA SER A 200 -13.13 0.52 15.64
C SER A 200 -11.90 -0.06 16.35
N THR A 201 -10.71 0.50 16.13
CA THR A 201 -9.44 0.02 16.71
C THR A 201 -8.92 0.99 17.78
N ASP A 202 -8.63 0.47 18.97
CA ASP A 202 -7.99 1.23 20.03
C ASP A 202 -6.47 1.12 20.02
N ASP A 203 -5.95 -0.07 19.68
CA ASP A 203 -4.55 -0.29 19.32
C ASP A 203 -4.41 -0.46 17.80
N VAL A 204 -3.34 0.08 17.24
CA VAL A 204 -3.04 0.02 15.80
C VAL A 204 -2.70 -1.40 15.35
N ASN A 205 -2.22 -2.23 16.29
CA ASN A 205 -1.94 -3.64 16.10
C ASN A 205 -3.22 -4.48 15.99
N ASP A 206 -4.38 -3.92 16.37
CA ASP A 206 -5.68 -4.60 16.29
C ASP A 206 -6.38 -4.40 14.93
N ALA A 207 -5.78 -3.61 14.02
CA ALA A 207 -6.34 -3.43 12.68
C ALA A 207 -6.41 -4.77 11.93
N PRO A 208 -7.54 -5.10 11.28
CA PRO A 208 -7.68 -6.35 10.56
C PRO A 208 -6.66 -6.44 9.43
N SER A 209 -6.13 -7.64 9.19
CA SER A 209 -5.26 -7.88 8.04
C SER A 209 -6.02 -7.56 6.74
N PRO A 210 -5.40 -6.87 5.76
CA PRO A 210 -4.00 -6.45 5.73
C PRO A 210 -3.73 -5.02 6.23
N LEU A 211 -4.70 -4.30 6.80
CA LEU A 211 -4.57 -2.88 7.12
C LEU A 211 -3.49 -2.56 8.16
N GLY A 212 -3.22 -3.45 9.11
CA GLY A 212 -2.14 -3.24 10.10
C GLY A 212 -0.73 -3.16 9.51
N GLU A 213 -0.52 -3.67 8.29
CA GLU A 213 0.80 -3.85 7.67
C GLU A 213 1.53 -2.54 7.34
N LEU A 214 0.77 -1.50 6.99
CA LEU A 214 1.29 -0.21 6.54
C LEU A 214 0.71 0.95 7.38
N TYR A 215 0.40 0.70 8.65
CA TYR A 215 -0.02 1.76 9.57
C TYR A 215 1.00 2.90 9.63
N TRP A 216 0.52 4.13 9.72
CA TRP A 216 1.33 5.34 9.73
C TRP A 216 1.08 6.17 10.98
N SER A 217 1.96 6.02 11.96
CA SER A 217 1.81 6.59 13.30
C SER A 217 1.65 8.11 13.31
N TRP A 218 2.53 8.84 12.61
CA TRP A 218 2.48 10.30 12.63
C TRP A 218 1.31 10.88 11.81
N ALA A 219 0.82 10.16 10.80
CA ALA A 219 -0.38 10.54 10.05
C ALA A 219 -1.67 10.07 10.74
N SER A 220 -1.54 9.23 11.77
CA SER A 220 -2.62 8.50 12.44
C SER A 220 -3.53 7.77 11.45
N GLY A 221 -2.94 7.18 10.40
CA GLY A 221 -3.64 6.60 9.27
C GLY A 221 -2.87 5.46 8.62
N TYR A 222 -2.94 5.31 7.30
CA TYR A 222 -2.24 4.25 6.57
C TYR A 222 -1.38 4.82 5.45
N ARG A 223 -0.21 4.23 5.24
CA ARG A 223 0.56 4.37 4.00
C ARG A 223 -0.13 3.55 2.92
N HIS A 224 -0.37 4.18 1.79
CA HIS A 224 -0.94 3.60 0.58
C HIS A 224 0.10 2.85 -0.24
N PHE A 225 1.33 3.35 -0.24
CA PHE A 225 2.47 2.78 -0.95
C PHE A 225 3.72 3.00 -0.12
N VAL A 226 4.56 1.97 0.00
CA VAL A 226 5.86 1.99 0.67
C VAL A 226 6.88 1.42 -0.31
N LEU A 227 7.91 2.22 -0.58
CA LEU A 227 9.13 1.78 -1.21
C LEU A 227 10.31 2.27 -0.36
N ASN A 228 11.03 1.35 0.27
CA ASN A 228 12.33 1.60 0.89
C ASN A 228 13.42 0.92 0.06
N PHE A 229 14.55 1.59 -0.09
CA PHE A 229 15.64 1.08 -0.90
C PHE A 229 16.97 1.70 -0.51
N ALA A 230 18.04 0.98 -0.86
CA ALA A 230 19.37 1.53 -0.90
C ALA A 230 19.66 2.09 -2.29
N ALA A 231 20.41 3.19 -2.33
CA ALA A 231 20.71 3.92 -3.54
C ALA A 231 22.21 4.21 -3.68
N MET A 232 22.72 4.25 -4.91
CA MET A 232 24.09 4.65 -5.21
C MET A 232 24.11 5.48 -6.50
N ASP A 233 24.97 6.49 -6.55
CA ASP A 233 25.29 7.27 -7.73
C ASP A 233 26.79 7.21 -8.04
N SER A 234 27.27 7.99 -9.00
CA SER A 234 28.70 8.05 -9.36
C SER A 234 29.60 8.72 -8.31
N ALA A 235 29.04 9.46 -7.35
CA ALA A 235 29.78 10.15 -6.31
C ALA A 235 30.02 9.27 -5.08
N HIS A 236 29.25 8.19 -4.91
CA HIS A 236 29.33 7.26 -3.79
C HIS A 236 29.96 5.93 -4.20
N THR A 237 30.74 5.33 -3.30
CA THR A 237 31.38 4.01 -3.51
C THR A 237 30.57 2.85 -2.97
N ASP A 238 29.58 3.14 -2.13
CA ASP A 238 28.76 2.17 -1.40
C ASP A 238 27.28 2.55 -1.48
N MET A 239 26.40 1.58 -1.21
CA MET A 239 24.95 1.78 -1.18
C MET A 239 24.53 2.56 0.07
N VAL A 240 23.72 3.59 -0.13
CA VAL A 240 23.14 4.42 0.94
C VAL A 240 21.74 3.90 1.27
N GLU A 241 21.61 3.22 2.41
CA GLU A 241 20.38 2.55 2.89
C GLU A 241 19.41 3.51 3.61
N ASN A 242 19.15 4.66 2.98
CA ASN A 242 18.32 5.72 3.58
C ASN A 242 17.48 6.45 2.52
N SER A 243 16.81 5.68 1.66
CA SER A 243 15.85 6.19 0.68
C SER A 243 14.46 5.62 0.94
N GLY A 244 13.45 6.49 0.93
CA GLY A 244 12.04 6.14 1.13
C GLY A 244 11.09 6.97 0.27
N PHE A 245 10.20 6.28 -0.43
CA PHE A 245 9.03 6.86 -1.10
C PHE A 245 7.75 6.26 -0.52
N HIS A 246 7.10 7.03 0.35
CA HIS A 246 5.88 6.65 1.04
C HIS A 246 4.73 7.57 0.63
N ILE A 247 3.71 6.97 0.02
CA ILE A 247 2.44 7.63 -0.30
C ILE A 247 1.41 7.34 0.78
N GLY A 248 0.67 8.34 1.22
CA GLY A 248 -0.47 8.20 2.11
C GLY A 248 -1.23 9.50 2.26
N SER A 249 -2.45 9.42 2.80
CA SER A 249 -3.30 10.59 3.00
C SER A 249 -2.71 11.57 4.02
N ARG A 250 -2.96 12.87 3.82
CA ARG A 250 -2.51 13.96 4.69
C ARG A 250 -3.68 14.87 5.05
N ASP A 251 -3.49 15.68 6.10
CA ASP A 251 -4.51 16.59 6.62
C ASP A 251 -5.80 15.85 7.01
N CYS A 252 -5.62 14.73 7.71
CA CYS A 252 -6.69 13.80 8.07
C CYS A 252 -7.39 14.14 9.38
N GLY A 253 -6.95 15.15 10.13
CA GLY A 253 -7.54 15.48 11.42
C GLY A 253 -6.76 16.57 12.15
N THR A 254 -7.14 16.82 13.40
CA THR A 254 -6.42 17.72 14.31
C THR A 254 -5.21 17.04 14.93
N GLN A 255 -4.18 17.83 15.25
CA GLN A 255 -2.98 17.33 15.94
C GLN A 255 -3.36 16.58 17.24
N GLY A 256 -2.84 15.36 17.40
CA GLY A 256 -3.06 14.52 18.58
C GLY A 256 -4.40 13.77 18.63
N GLY A 257 -5.25 13.92 17.61
CA GLY A 257 -6.50 13.14 17.46
C GLY A 257 -6.34 11.94 16.53
N LYS A 258 -7.30 10.99 16.58
CA LYS A 258 -7.42 9.92 15.57
C LYS A 258 -7.78 10.55 14.21
N ALA A 259 -7.18 10.07 13.11
CA ALA A 259 -7.53 10.55 11.78
C ALA A 259 -9.02 10.30 11.48
N LEU A 260 -9.64 11.21 10.72
CA LEU A 260 -11.02 11.17 10.26
C LEU A 260 -12.08 11.13 11.38
N SER A 261 -11.70 11.46 12.62
CA SER A 261 -12.63 11.56 13.75
C SER A 261 -13.57 12.76 13.65
N ASP A 262 -13.15 13.82 12.94
CA ASP A 262 -13.87 15.10 12.79
C ASP A 262 -14.34 15.37 11.34
N ARG A 263 -14.09 14.45 10.40
CA ARG A 263 -14.35 14.62 8.97
C ARG A 263 -14.56 13.28 8.26
N GLU A 264 -15.05 13.31 7.01
CA GLU A 264 -15.23 12.08 6.21
C GLU A 264 -13.97 11.70 5.40
N THR A 265 -13.19 12.70 4.99
CA THR A 265 -12.03 12.51 4.13
C THR A 265 -10.87 13.40 4.57
N CYS A 266 -9.65 12.93 4.31
CA CYS A 266 -8.44 13.71 4.46
C CYS A 266 -8.40 14.86 3.44
N GLY A 267 -7.78 15.99 3.80
CA GLY A 267 -7.64 17.13 2.89
C GLY A 267 -6.83 16.83 1.63
N LEU A 268 -5.85 15.91 1.76
CA LEU A 268 -5.07 15.38 0.65
C LEU A 268 -5.21 13.86 0.70
N ILE A 269 -6.01 13.28 -0.20
CA ILE A 269 -6.30 11.85 -0.20
C ILE A 269 -5.05 11.06 -0.64
N ASN A 270 -4.36 11.54 -1.69
CA ASN A 270 -3.16 10.92 -2.24
C ASN A 270 -3.35 9.43 -2.59
N ASN A 271 -4.49 9.06 -3.17
CA ASN A 271 -4.70 7.72 -3.73
C ASN A 271 -4.51 7.78 -5.24
N PRO A 272 -3.33 7.39 -5.77
CA PRO A 272 -3.08 7.27 -7.20
C PRO A 272 -4.16 6.47 -7.90
N GLU A 273 -4.43 6.83 -9.14
CA GLU A 273 -5.37 6.13 -10.00
C GLU A 273 -4.59 5.47 -11.13
N VAL A 274 -5.02 4.27 -11.51
CA VAL A 274 -4.42 3.46 -12.56
C VAL A 274 -5.51 3.01 -13.51
N TYR A 275 -5.26 3.15 -14.80
CA TYR A 275 -6.13 2.64 -15.86
C TYR A 275 -5.28 1.98 -16.95
N LEU A 276 -5.52 0.70 -17.20
CA LEU A 276 -4.76 -0.14 -18.12
C LEU A 276 -5.68 -0.59 -19.26
N PRO A 277 -5.64 0.09 -20.42
CA PRO A 277 -6.49 -0.27 -21.54
C PRO A 277 -6.02 -1.54 -22.26
N GLY A 278 -6.96 -2.28 -22.85
CA GLY A 278 -6.67 -3.50 -23.63
C GLY A 278 -6.03 -4.61 -22.79
N PHE A 279 -6.47 -4.80 -21.55
CA PHE A 279 -5.92 -5.74 -20.60
C PHE A 279 -6.60 -7.11 -20.73
N ASP A 280 -5.81 -8.15 -20.97
CA ASP A 280 -6.25 -9.54 -21.00
C ASP A 280 -5.92 -10.21 -19.66
N LEU A 281 -6.94 -10.66 -18.91
CA LEU A 281 -6.75 -11.26 -17.58
C LEU A 281 -5.96 -12.58 -17.59
N GLU A 282 -5.92 -13.30 -18.72
CA GLU A 282 -5.20 -14.57 -18.82
C GLU A 282 -3.73 -14.37 -19.21
N ASN A 283 -3.47 -13.37 -20.04
CA ASN A 283 -2.17 -13.17 -20.67
C ASN A 283 -1.37 -11.99 -20.09
N ASN A 284 -2.03 -11.03 -19.46
CA ASN A 284 -1.38 -9.87 -18.88
C ASN A 284 -1.18 -9.97 -17.37
N LEU A 285 -0.13 -9.30 -16.91
CA LEU A 285 0.05 -8.93 -15.51
C LEU A 285 0.21 -7.42 -15.39
N VAL A 286 -0.06 -6.88 -14.20
CA VAL A 286 0.20 -5.48 -13.86
C VAL A 286 1.67 -5.32 -13.50
N THR A 287 2.38 -4.43 -14.17
CA THR A 287 3.74 -4.08 -13.79
C THR A 287 3.76 -2.84 -12.90
N VAL A 288 4.72 -2.78 -11.97
CA VAL A 288 5.05 -1.57 -11.22
C VAL A 288 6.50 -1.23 -11.51
N ASP A 289 6.73 -0.13 -12.24
CA ASP A 289 8.02 0.19 -12.87
C ASP A 289 8.82 1.20 -12.03
N LEU A 290 9.92 0.73 -11.45
CA LEU A 290 10.86 1.52 -10.67
C LEU A 290 11.61 2.56 -11.53
N ALA A 291 11.95 2.22 -12.77
CA ALA A 291 12.62 3.15 -13.67
C ALA A 291 11.67 4.29 -14.05
N ALA A 292 10.40 3.98 -14.32
CA ALA A 292 9.38 5.00 -14.56
C ALA A 292 9.16 5.89 -13.32
N LEU A 293 9.12 5.30 -12.12
CA LEU A 293 9.02 6.04 -10.85
C LEU A 293 10.15 7.05 -10.70
N LEU A 294 11.39 6.66 -10.99
CA LEU A 294 12.58 7.48 -10.75
C LEU A 294 12.97 8.38 -11.94
N SER A 295 12.27 8.28 -13.07
CA SER A 295 12.61 8.92 -14.35
C SER A 295 12.77 10.45 -14.31
N ASN A 296 12.10 11.13 -13.38
CA ASN A 296 12.09 12.60 -13.26
C ASN A 296 12.74 13.11 -11.96
N VAL A 297 13.39 12.24 -11.19
CA VAL A 297 14.08 12.64 -9.96
C VAL A 297 15.27 13.52 -10.32
N ARG A 298 15.36 14.68 -9.66
CA ARG A 298 16.52 15.57 -9.79
C ARG A 298 17.73 14.94 -9.12
N GLU A 299 18.90 15.12 -9.71
CA GLU A 299 20.16 14.60 -9.17
C GLU A 299 20.42 15.03 -7.72
N SER A 300 20.15 16.30 -7.41
CA SER A 300 20.27 16.84 -6.04
C SER A 300 19.33 16.21 -5.01
N ASP A 301 18.27 15.54 -5.45
CA ASP A 301 17.27 14.90 -4.59
C ASP A 301 17.48 13.39 -4.48
N PHE A 302 18.37 12.82 -5.32
CA PHE A 302 18.60 11.38 -5.38
C PHE A 302 19.47 10.91 -4.22
N LEU A 303 20.65 11.53 -4.07
CA LEU A 303 21.56 11.37 -2.95
C LEU A 303 22.10 12.74 -2.54
N SER A 304 22.21 12.97 -1.24
CA SER A 304 22.76 14.20 -0.67
C SER A 304 23.59 13.90 0.58
N ASP A 305 24.71 14.59 0.73
CA ASP A 305 25.51 14.53 1.94
C ASP A 305 25.09 15.63 2.91
N SER A 306 24.75 15.24 4.14
CA SER A 306 24.70 16.16 5.26
C SER A 306 26.01 16.07 6.05
N TRP A 307 26.51 17.23 6.48
CA TRP A 307 27.72 17.33 7.28
C TRP A 307 27.32 17.82 8.66
N GLU A 308 27.39 16.94 9.65
CA GLU A 308 27.26 17.33 11.04
C GLU A 308 28.66 17.58 11.62
N ASP A 309 28.88 18.81 12.11
CA ASP A 309 30.09 19.21 12.81
C ASP A 309 29.97 18.84 14.28
N TYR A 310 30.75 17.84 14.69
CA TYR A 310 30.80 17.36 16.07
C TYR A 310 31.87 18.06 16.91
N GLY A 311 32.52 19.11 16.38
CA GLY A 311 33.60 19.82 17.06
C GLY A 311 34.85 18.95 17.23
N ASP A 312 35.54 19.09 18.36
CA ASP A 312 36.84 18.46 18.65
C ASP A 312 36.74 17.09 19.35
N ASP A 313 35.55 16.48 19.44
CA ASP A 313 35.35 15.18 20.10
C ASP A 313 35.87 14.02 19.23
N GLU A 314 37.17 13.70 19.37
CA GLU A 314 37.84 12.62 18.65
C GLU A 314 37.21 11.22 18.88
N SER A 315 36.38 11.03 19.91
CA SER A 315 35.77 9.72 20.21
C SER A 315 34.61 9.36 19.26
N LEU A 316 34.03 10.36 18.60
CA LEU A 316 32.98 10.18 17.59
C LEU A 316 33.56 9.94 16.18
N CYS A 317 34.89 9.99 16.03
CA CYS A 317 35.57 9.96 14.74
C CYS A 317 35.97 8.54 14.32
N LEU A 318 35.00 7.64 14.29
CA LEU A 318 35.22 6.24 13.91
C LEU A 318 35.40 6.07 12.38
N ASP A 319 35.05 7.09 11.57
CA ASP A 319 35.10 7.03 10.10
C ASP A 319 35.53 8.37 9.42
N SER A 320 36.22 9.27 10.13
CA SER A 320 36.23 10.70 9.76
C SER A 320 37.27 11.17 8.71
N ARG A 321 36.80 12.07 7.82
CA ARG A 321 37.60 13.12 7.19
C ARG A 321 37.73 14.32 8.14
N ARG A 322 38.90 14.95 8.24
CA ARG A 322 39.11 16.19 9.02
C ARG A 322 38.95 17.43 8.15
N ASN A 323 38.21 18.44 8.62
CA ASN A 323 38.28 19.80 8.07
C ASN A 323 38.79 20.76 9.14
N GLY A 324 40.08 21.12 9.07
CA GLY A 324 40.76 21.83 10.16
C GLY A 324 40.88 20.96 11.41
N ASN A 325 40.31 21.43 12.53
CA ASN A 325 40.36 20.77 13.85
C ASN A 325 39.04 20.08 14.27
N SER A 326 37.99 20.18 13.45
CA SER A 326 36.70 19.55 13.76
C SER A 326 36.56 18.20 13.06
N CYS A 327 35.96 17.24 13.77
CA CYS A 327 35.45 16.02 13.17
C CYS A 327 34.07 16.29 12.56
N VAL A 328 33.95 15.91 11.29
CA VAL A 328 32.68 15.86 10.59
C VAL A 328 32.38 14.42 10.23
N THR A 329 31.14 14.00 10.43
CA THR A 329 30.63 12.79 9.78
C THR A 329 29.79 13.25 8.59
N ALA A 330 30.07 12.66 7.42
CA ALA A 330 29.16 12.76 6.30
C ALA A 330 28.10 11.69 6.53
N GLN A 331 26.84 12.10 6.62
CA GLN A 331 25.72 11.19 6.49
C GLN A 331 25.10 11.40 5.12
N SER A 332 25.11 10.38 4.30
CA SER A 332 24.44 10.40 3.01
C SER A 332 22.97 10.03 3.21
N PHE A 333 22.08 10.85 2.66
CA PHE A 333 20.64 10.64 2.63
C PHE A 333 20.21 10.45 1.20
N GLY A 334 19.35 9.46 0.95
CA GLY A 334 18.75 9.26 -0.35
C GLY A 334 17.47 10.04 -0.54
N ILE A 335 16.66 9.56 -1.48
CA ILE A 335 15.33 10.09 -1.77
C ILE A 335 14.46 10.04 -0.52
N GLN A 336 13.97 11.18 -0.05
CA GLN A 336 13.02 11.24 1.07
C GLN A 336 11.71 11.88 0.62
N CYS A 337 10.67 11.06 0.43
CA CYS A 337 9.33 11.53 0.12
C CYS A 337 8.28 10.78 0.94
N HIS A 338 7.60 11.50 1.83
CA HIS A 338 6.63 10.98 2.79
C HIS A 338 5.29 11.72 2.65
N SER A 339 4.86 11.89 1.40
CA SER A 339 3.65 12.62 1.01
C SER A 339 3.59 14.09 1.44
N GLY A 340 4.73 14.73 1.70
CA GLY A 340 4.80 16.13 2.10
C GLY A 340 5.23 17.06 0.96
N ALA A 341 4.50 18.15 0.75
CA ALA A 341 4.85 19.15 -0.26
C ALA A 341 6.17 19.90 0.01
N THR A 342 6.69 19.82 1.23
CA THR A 342 7.99 20.42 1.62
C THR A 342 9.18 19.54 1.26
N GLN A 343 8.95 18.29 0.83
CA GLN A 343 10.00 17.34 0.50
C GLN A 343 10.33 17.43 -0.99
N ALA A 344 11.57 17.82 -1.28
CA ALA A 344 12.07 18.05 -2.63
C ALA A 344 11.79 16.88 -3.58
N ALA A 345 12.09 15.66 -3.16
CA ALA A 345 11.88 14.48 -3.98
C ALA A 345 10.39 14.21 -4.30
N CYS A 346 9.45 14.61 -3.43
CA CYS A 346 8.02 14.46 -3.73
C CYS A 346 7.59 15.30 -4.94
N VAL A 347 8.25 16.44 -5.20
CA VAL A 347 7.95 17.30 -6.36
C VAL A 347 8.18 16.56 -7.67
N SER A 348 9.22 15.75 -7.74
CA SER A 348 9.56 14.93 -8.91
C SER A 348 8.79 13.60 -8.98
N LEU A 349 8.53 12.96 -7.84
CA LEU A 349 7.97 11.61 -7.79
C LEU A 349 6.44 11.58 -7.89
N PHE A 350 5.74 12.56 -7.30
CA PHE A 350 4.28 12.60 -7.32
C PHE A 350 3.69 12.61 -8.74
N PRO A 351 4.18 13.45 -9.67
CA PRO A 351 3.67 13.46 -11.03
C PRO A 351 3.83 12.12 -11.75
N ASN A 352 4.92 11.38 -11.52
CA ASN A 352 5.14 10.06 -12.14
C ASN A 352 4.08 9.05 -11.69
N PHE A 353 3.60 9.22 -10.46
CA PHE A 353 2.53 8.43 -9.86
C PHE A 353 1.12 8.94 -10.21
N GLY A 354 1.01 9.93 -11.12
CA GLY A 354 -0.25 10.57 -11.48
C GLY A 354 -0.86 11.37 -10.34
N LEU A 355 -0.07 11.87 -9.40
CA LEU A 355 -0.54 12.68 -8.27
C LEU A 355 -0.16 14.15 -8.40
N ASN A 356 -1.10 15.02 -8.05
CA ASN A 356 -0.81 16.42 -7.80
C ASN A 356 -0.40 16.62 -6.34
N LEU A 357 0.84 17.08 -6.11
CA LEU A 357 1.39 17.25 -4.75
C LEU A 357 0.67 18.30 -3.91
N THR A 358 0.06 19.32 -4.53
CA THR A 358 -0.61 20.42 -3.83
C THR A 358 -2.04 20.06 -3.44
N THR A 359 -2.76 19.35 -4.31
CA THR A 359 -4.19 19.05 -4.11
C THR A 359 -4.44 17.61 -3.66
N GLY A 360 -3.45 16.72 -3.81
CA GLY A 360 -3.58 15.29 -3.55
C GLY A 360 -4.54 14.56 -4.49
N THR A 361 -4.92 15.20 -5.60
CA THR A 361 -5.79 14.61 -6.64
C THR A 361 -4.99 13.69 -7.54
N ALA A 362 -5.62 12.60 -7.97
CA ALA A 362 -5.02 11.65 -8.91
C ALA A 362 -5.53 11.87 -10.33
N ASP A 363 -4.69 11.53 -11.29
CA ASP A 363 -4.97 11.47 -12.71
C ASP A 363 -4.30 10.20 -13.27
N SER A 364 -5.12 9.27 -13.76
CA SER A 364 -4.63 8.00 -14.29
C SER A 364 -3.89 8.15 -15.62
N GLU A 365 -4.19 9.19 -16.42
CA GLU A 365 -3.49 9.45 -17.68
C GLU A 365 -2.03 9.87 -17.46
N SER A 366 -1.75 10.49 -16.32
CA SER A 366 -0.41 10.93 -15.91
C SER A 366 0.37 9.86 -15.14
N ASN A 367 -0.25 8.74 -14.78
CA ASN A 367 0.43 7.67 -14.05
C ASN A 367 1.27 6.81 -15.00
N ILE A 368 2.60 6.92 -14.88
CA ILE A 368 3.56 6.16 -15.70
C ILE A 368 4.16 4.96 -14.97
N VAL A 369 3.87 4.80 -13.67
CA VAL A 369 4.48 3.78 -12.82
C VAL A 369 3.81 2.43 -12.99
N PHE A 370 2.50 2.41 -13.23
CA PHE A 370 1.76 1.16 -13.42
C PHE A 370 1.55 0.89 -14.90
N GLY A 371 1.91 -0.32 -15.32
CA GLY A 371 1.76 -0.77 -16.70
C GLY A 371 1.15 -2.16 -16.78
N LYS A 372 1.26 -2.75 -17.97
CA LYS A 372 0.95 -4.15 -18.22
C LYS A 372 2.04 -4.80 -19.04
N GLN A 373 2.25 -6.09 -18.84
CA GLN A 373 3.15 -6.92 -19.63
C GLN A 373 2.41 -8.12 -20.21
#